data_AF-A0A520J8Q3-F1
#
_entry.id   AF-A0A520J8Q3-F1
#
_cell.length_a   1.000
_cell.length_b   1.000
_cell.length_c   1.000
_cell.angle_alpha   90.00
_cell.angle_beta   90.00
_cell.angle_gamma   90.00
#
_symmetry.space_group_name_H-M   'P 1'
#
loop_
_entity.id
_entity.type
_entity.pdbx_description
1 polymer ?
#
loop_
_entity_poly.entity_id
_entity_poly.type
_entity_poly.pdbx_seq_one_letter_code
_entity_poly.pdbx_strand_id
1 'polypeptide(L)' 'MIDTRRCPNPKVVVTRELADTLMDRMEALFDTQNNRADVKLDRDELAAAMADCDVFVPTVTDDIDAALITG' A
#
# COMPACT_ATOMS: atom_id res chain seq x y z
N MET A 1 -26.68 10.06 -1.20
CA MET A 1 -25.26 10.35 -0.94
C MET A 1 -24.55 9.02 -0.86
N ILE A 2 -23.61 8.74 -1.76
CA ILE A 2 -22.76 7.54 -1.66
C ILE A 2 -21.94 7.73 -0.39
N ASP A 3 -22.00 6.77 0.54
CA ASP A 3 -21.13 6.75 1.70
C ASP A 3 -19.71 6.49 1.17
N THR A 4 -18.92 7.55 1.03
CA THR A 4 -17.52 7.47 0.59
C THR A 4 -16.64 6.67 1.56
N ARG A 5 -17.17 6.24 2.72
CA ARG A 5 -16.44 5.42 3.69
C ARG A 5 -16.36 3.94 3.29
N ARG A 6 -17.09 3.51 2.26
CA ARG A 6 -16.94 2.18 1.67
C ARG A 6 -16.41 2.30 0.25
N CYS A 7 -15.08 2.33 0.11
CA CYS A 7 -14.46 1.98 -1.16
C CYS A 7 -14.80 0.50 -1.41
N PRO A 8 -15.59 0.16 -2.45
CA PRO A 8 -16.07 -1.21 -2.65
C PRO A 8 -14.93 -2.19 -2.96
N ASN A 9 -13.82 -1.67 -3.48
CA ASN A 9 -12.59 -2.40 -3.74
C ASN A 9 -11.40 -1.46 -3.46
N PRO A 10 -10.95 -1.32 -2.20
CA PRO A 10 -9.86 -0.41 -1.87
C PRO A 10 -8.57 -0.83 -2.56
N LYS A 11 -7.82 0.15 -3.05
CA LYS A 11 -6.45 -0.04 -3.53
C LYS A 11 -5.49 -0.20 -2.35
N VAL A 12 -4.87 -1.36 -2.25
CA VAL A 12 -3.92 -1.70 -1.18
C VAL A 12 -2.51 -1.78 -1.76
N VAL A 13 -1.56 -1.01 -1.23
CA VAL A 13 -0.15 -1.09 -1.63
C VAL A 13 0.68 -1.61 -0.47
N VAL A 14 1.46 -2.66 -0.71
CA VAL A 14 2.36 -3.27 0.28
C VAL A 14 3.81 -2.99 -0.11
N THR A 15 4.59 -2.39 0.79
CA THR A 15 5.95 -1.92 0.48
C THR A 15 7.00 -3.03 0.50
N ARG A 16 6.72 -4.19 1.10
CA ARG A 16 7.66 -5.32 1.29
C ARG A 16 6.96 -6.66 1.18
N GLU A 17 7.75 -7.73 1.13
CA GLU A 17 7.20 -9.07 1.11
C GLU A 17 6.59 -9.47 2.47
N LEU A 18 5.40 -10.06 2.41
CA LEU A 18 4.66 -10.67 3.51
C LEU A 18 4.47 -12.16 3.20
N ALA A 19 3.99 -12.94 4.16
CA ALA A 19 3.68 -14.35 3.91
C ALA A 19 2.69 -14.52 2.74
N ASP A 20 2.94 -15.52 1.88
CA ASP A 20 2.12 -15.80 0.68
C ASP A 20 0.62 -15.87 1.00
N THR A 21 0.26 -16.52 2.09
CA THR A 21 -1.14 -16.66 2.52
C THR A 21 -1.84 -15.33 2.78
N LEU A 22 -1.08 -14.30 3.15
CA LEU A 22 -1.58 -12.94 3.36
C LEU A 22 -1.70 -12.22 2.02
N MET A 23 -0.67 -12.29 1.19
CA MET A 23 -0.64 -11.66 -0.14
C MET A 23 -1.76 -12.18 -1.05
N ASP A 24 -1.90 -13.49 -1.13
CA ASP A 24 -2.92 -14.16 -1.95
C ASP A 24 -4.33 -13.78 -1.46
N ARG A 25 -4.50 -13.63 -0.14
CA ARG A 25 -5.77 -13.21 0.44
C ARG A 25 -6.07 -11.74 0.17
N MET A 26 -5.06 -10.87 0.16
CA MET A 26 -5.23 -9.47 -0.23
C MET A 26 -5.63 -9.36 -1.70
N GLU A 27 -4.93 -10.04 -2.61
CA GLU A 27 -5.25 -10.08 -4.05
C GLU A 27 -6.65 -10.64 -4.32
N ALA A 28 -7.10 -11.62 -3.52
CA ALA A 28 -8.43 -12.20 -3.67
C ALA A 28 -9.57 -11.28 -3.18
N LEU A 29 -9.28 -10.31 -2.30
CA LEU A 29 -10.30 -9.50 -1.63
C LEU A 29 -10.27 -8.02 -2.04
N PHE A 30 -9.13 -7.51 -2.54
CA PHE A 30 -8.87 -6.09 -2.77
C PHE A 30 -8.05 -5.87 -4.05
N ASP A 31 -8.08 -4.65 -4.59
CA ASP A 31 -7.16 -4.22 -5.65
C ASP A 31 -5.75 -4.03 -5.05
N THR A 32 -4.95 -5.10 -5.04
CA THR A 32 -3.70 -5.14 -4.29
C THR A 32 -2.49 -5.06 -5.20
N GLN A 33 -1.57 -4.15 -4.88
CA GLN A 33 -0.22 -4.11 -5.43
C GLN A 33 0.78 -4.66 -4.40
N ASN A 34 1.14 -5.93 -4.58
CA ASN A 34 2.10 -6.63 -3.73
C ASN A 34 3.54 -6.47 -4.21
N ASN A 35 4.47 -6.29 -3.28
CA ASN A 35 5.90 -6.32 -3.54
C ASN A 35 6.48 -7.72 -3.29
N ARG A 36 6.18 -8.67 -4.19
CA ARG A 36 6.69 -10.06 -4.11
C ARG A 36 8.20 -10.19 -4.33
N ALA A 37 8.87 -9.14 -4.77
CA ALA A 37 10.33 -9.12 -4.94
C ALA A 37 11.08 -8.63 -3.69
N ASP A 38 10.36 -8.23 -2.64
CA ASP A 38 10.88 -7.65 -1.42
C ASP A 38 11.83 -6.44 -1.63
N VAL A 39 11.65 -5.71 -2.74
CA VAL A 39 12.54 -4.59 -3.10
C VAL A 39 12.14 -3.36 -2.29
N LYS A 40 13.07 -2.80 -1.51
CA LYS A 40 12.81 -1.54 -0.81
C LYS A 40 12.45 -0.44 -1.81
N LEU A 41 11.28 0.17 -1.64
CA LEU A 41 10.88 1.35 -2.42
C LEU A 41 11.74 2.55 -2.03
N ASP A 42 12.10 3.35 -3.02
CA ASP A 42 12.74 4.64 -2.80
C ASP A 42 11.73 5.70 -2.33
N ARG A 43 12.22 6.90 -2.03
CA ARG A 43 11.37 7.96 -1.48
C ARG A 43 10.29 8.45 -2.45
N ASP A 44 10.61 8.53 -3.74
CA ASP A 44 9.69 9.03 -4.75
C ASP A 44 8.63 7.95 -5.05
N GLU A 45 9.03 6.68 -5.05
CA GLU A 45 8.15 5.52 -5.15
C GLU A 45 7.20 5.42 -3.94
N LEU A 46 7.69 5.65 -2.73
CA LEU A 46 6.86 5.70 -1.51
C LEU A 46 5.83 6.82 -1.59
N ALA A 47 6.23 8.02 -2.02
CA ALA A 47 5.32 9.16 -2.18
C ALA A 47 4.25 8.88 -3.25
N ALA A 48 4.65 8.33 -4.40
CA ALA A 48 3.73 7.96 -5.47
C ALA A 48 2.73 6.87 -5.02
N ALA A 49 3.23 5.85 -4.31
CA ALA A 49 2.40 4.78 -3.76
C ALA A 49 1.38 5.31 -2.73
N MET A 50 1.82 6.17 -1.81
CA MET A 50 0.93 6.80 -0.83
C MET A 50 -0.16 7.66 -1.48
N ALA A 51 0.16 8.34 -2.59
CA ALA A 51 -0.79 9.18 -3.31
C ALA A 51 -1.81 8.38 -4.15
N ASP A 52 -1.47 7.20 -4.67
CA ASP A 52 -2.38 6.38 -5.51
C ASP A 52 -3.18 5.32 -4.74
N CYS A 53 -2.84 5.04 -3.46
CA CYS A 53 -3.49 4.00 -2.68
C CYS A 53 -4.59 4.52 -1.75
N ASP A 54 -5.58 3.65 -1.45
CA ASP A 54 -6.55 3.88 -0.37
C ASP A 54 -6.00 3.38 0.97
N VAL A 55 -5.19 2.31 0.93
CA VAL A 55 -4.58 1.66 2.08
C VAL A 55 -3.11 1.42 1.80
N PHE A 56 -2.26 2.03 2.63
CA PHE A 56 -0.82 1.86 2.57
C PHE A 56 -0.35 0.90 3.67
N VAL A 57 0.40 -0.13 3.30
CA VAL A 57 0.94 -1.15 4.23
C VAL A 57 2.47 -1.06 4.25
N PRO A 58 3.03 -0.19 5.11
CA PRO A 58 4.48 -0.04 5.24
C PRO A 58 5.09 -1.02 6.24
N THR A 59 6.41 -1.05 6.24
CA THR A 59 7.25 -1.73 7.23
C THR A 59 8.06 -0.74 8.04
N VAL A 60 8.66 -1.19 9.15
CA VAL A 60 9.54 -0.37 9.99
C VAL A 60 10.80 0.13 9.26
N THR A 61 11.09 -0.39 8.05
CA THR A 61 12.25 0.04 7.25
C THR A 61 11.94 1.18 6.28
N ASP A 62 10.66 1.54 6.16
CA ASP A 62 10.19 2.64 5.32
C ASP A 62 10.25 3.94 6.11
N ASP A 63 11.00 4.91 5.59
CA ASP A 63 11.15 6.24 6.19
C ASP A 63 9.96 7.13 5.79
N ILE A 64 8.90 7.07 6.60
CA ILE A 64 7.68 7.86 6.40
C ILE A 64 7.76 9.10 7.29
N ASP A 65 8.12 10.22 6.70
CA ASP A 65 8.21 11.51 7.39
C ASP A 65 7.00 12.41 7.13
N ALA A 66 6.93 13.52 7.86
CA ALA A 66 5.83 14.47 7.74
C ALA A 66 5.72 15.09 6.34
N ALA A 67 6.84 15.23 5.61
CA ALA A 67 6.80 15.72 4.24
C ALA A 67 6.13 14.70 3.31
N LEU A 68 6.45 13.40 3.47
CA LEU A 68 5.83 12.32 2.73
C LEU A 68 4.33 12.21 2.99
N ILE A 69 3.90 12.39 4.24
CA ILE A 69 2.49 12.34 4.63
C ILE A 69 1.71 13.57 4.14
N THR A 70 2.36 14.73 4.09
CA THR A 70 1.70 15.97 3.68
C THR A 70 1.38 15.97 2.18
N GLY A 71 2.23 15.34 1.36
CA GLY A 71 2.06 15.25 -0.09
C GLY A 71 2.37 16.57 -0.78
#